data_AF-A0A3P1SAY0-F1
#
_entry.id   AF-A0A3P1SAY0-F1
#
_cell.length_a   1.000
_cell.length_b   1.000
_cell.length_c   1.000
_cell.angle_alpha   90.00
_cell.angle_beta   90.00
_cell.angle_gamma   90.00
#
_symmetry.space_group_name_H-M   'P 1'
#
loop_
_entity.id
_entity.type
_entity.pdbx_description
1 polymer ?
#
loop_
_entity_poly.entity_id
_entity_poly.type
_entity_poly.pdbx_seq_one_letter_code
_entity_poly.pdbx_strand_id
1 'polypeptide(L)'
;GESLEAAAGRRAHEMYPLAVGQDQGYLFNRAIRGSNLRPDALNYRERIVRELKPDTPSGRSQGKRQLAMYVAELRRTTGEEWTPQLDLYAP
;
A
#
# COMPACT_ATOMS: atom_id res chain seq x y z
N GLY A 1 -18.69 -13.76 13.05
CA GLY A 1 -17.88 -13.14 14.11
C GLY A 1 -16.54 -12.82 13.50
N GLU A 2 -16.09 -11.58 13.63
CA GLU A 2 -14.80 -11.15 13.09
C GLU A 2 -13.67 -11.42 14.07
N SER A 3 -12.47 -11.76 13.56
CA SER A 3 -11.29 -11.94 14.42
C SER A 3 -10.69 -10.61 14.84
N LEU A 4 -9.98 -10.57 15.97
CA LEU A 4 -9.34 -9.36 16.49
C LEU A 4 -8.32 -8.79 15.51
N GLU A 5 -7.61 -9.66 14.79
CA GLU A 5 -6.61 -9.27 13.78
C GLU A 5 -7.26 -8.61 12.56
N ALA A 6 -8.43 -9.10 12.14
CA ALA A 6 -9.19 -8.49 11.05
C ALA A 6 -9.72 -7.09 11.45
N ALA A 7 -10.15 -6.92 12.70
CA ALA A 7 -10.59 -5.64 13.24
C ALA A 7 -9.43 -4.63 13.32
N ALA A 8 -8.29 -5.07 13.87
CA ALA A 8 -7.08 -4.25 13.97
C ALA A 8 -6.58 -3.83 12.58
N GLY A 9 -6.54 -4.76 11.62
CA GLY A 9 -6.17 -4.46 10.25
C GLY A 9 -7.06 -3.41 9.60
N ARG A 10 -8.38 -3.57 9.68
CA ARG A 10 -9.29 -2.57 9.10
C ARG A 10 -9.12 -1.19 9.73
N ARG A 11 -9.02 -1.12 11.06
CA ARG A 11 -8.79 0.14 11.76
C ARG A 11 -7.48 0.79 11.32
N ALA A 12 -6.42 0.00 11.13
CA ALA A 12 -5.14 0.51 10.64
C ALA A 12 -5.27 1.12 9.23
N HIS A 13 -5.94 0.41 8.29
CA HIS A 13 -6.17 0.93 6.93
C HIS A 13 -7.11 2.14 6.90
N GLU A 14 -8.12 2.22 7.76
CA GLU A 14 -9.02 3.38 7.88
C GLU A 14 -8.27 4.64 8.31
N MET A 15 -7.32 4.50 9.25
CA MET A 15 -6.51 5.60 9.76
C MET A 15 -5.29 5.93 8.88
N TYR A 16 -4.94 5.04 7.96
CA TYR A 16 -3.71 5.14 7.17
C TYR A 16 -3.57 6.44 6.36
N PRO A 17 -4.63 6.99 5.73
CA PRO A 17 -4.53 8.28 5.04
C PRO A 17 -4.12 9.43 5.97
N LEU A 18 -4.57 9.42 7.23
CA LEU A 18 -4.18 10.42 8.21
C LEU A 18 -2.71 10.27 8.63
N ALA A 19 -2.21 9.03 8.71
CA ALA A 19 -0.83 8.74 9.09
C ALA A 19 0.18 9.11 7.98
N VAL A 20 -0.17 8.88 6.71
CA VAL A 20 0.69 9.19 5.56
C VAL A 20 0.58 10.66 5.15
N GLY A 21 -0.51 11.33 5.49
CA GLY A 21 -0.78 12.73 5.14
C GLY A 21 -1.55 12.82 3.83
N GLN A 22 -2.87 13.04 3.94
CA GLN A 22 -3.78 13.16 2.81
C GLN A 22 -3.41 14.28 1.82
N ASP A 23 -2.76 15.35 2.31
CA ASP A 23 -2.39 16.52 1.51
C ASP A 23 -1.11 16.34 0.68
N GLN A 24 -0.43 15.20 0.79
CA GLN A 24 0.81 14.93 0.07
C GLN A 24 0.61 14.37 -1.35
N GLY A 25 -0.62 14.38 -1.87
CA GLY A 25 -0.93 13.91 -3.23
C GLY A 25 -1.01 12.39 -3.37
N TYR A 26 -1.18 11.67 -2.26
CA TYR A 26 -1.44 10.23 -2.28
C TYR A 26 -2.89 9.93 -2.67
N LEU A 27 -3.04 8.96 -3.57
CA LEU A 27 -4.30 8.33 -3.91
C LEU A 27 -4.45 7.06 -3.09
N PHE A 28 -5.46 7.06 -2.22
CA PHE A 28 -5.84 5.90 -1.40
C PHE A 28 -7.03 5.17 -2.03
N ASN A 29 -7.18 3.87 -1.76
CA ASN A 29 -8.33 3.08 -2.21
C ASN A 29 -8.57 3.14 -3.74
N ARG A 30 -7.49 3.21 -4.53
CA ARG A 30 -7.54 3.28 -6.00
C ARG A 30 -6.66 2.20 -6.61
N ALA A 31 -7.17 1.58 -7.67
CA ALA A 31 -6.36 0.66 -8.47
C ALA A 31 -5.36 1.43 -9.34
N ILE A 32 -4.22 0.81 -9.63
CA ILE A 32 -3.29 1.29 -10.64
C ILE A 32 -4.06 1.40 -11.97
N ARG A 33 -3.94 2.54 -12.67
CA ARG A 33 -4.65 2.78 -13.93
C ARG A 33 -4.38 1.67 -14.94
N GLY A 34 -5.43 0.99 -15.40
CA GLY A 34 -5.32 -0.13 -16.34
C GLY A 34 -5.03 -1.49 -15.70
N SER A 35 -5.12 -1.59 -14.37
CA SER A 35 -4.90 -2.80 -13.59
C SER A 35 -6.01 -3.01 -12.54
N ASN A 36 -6.11 -4.23 -12.01
CA ASN A 36 -6.93 -4.54 -10.83
C ASN A 36 -6.13 -4.49 -9.53
N LEU A 37 -4.81 -4.23 -9.62
CA LEU A 37 -3.94 -4.10 -8.47
C LEU A 37 -4.23 -2.80 -7.72
N ARG A 38 -4.50 -2.90 -6.41
CA ARG A 38 -4.87 -1.79 -5.54
C ARG A 38 -3.91 -1.67 -4.37
N PRO A 39 -2.82 -0.88 -4.52
CA PRO A 39 -1.98 -0.51 -3.40
C PRO A 39 -2.75 0.34 -2.39
N ASP A 40 -2.26 0.40 -1.16
CA ASP A 40 -2.86 1.22 -0.11
C ASP A 40 -2.73 2.72 -0.39
N ALA A 41 -1.57 3.15 -0.91
CA ALA A 41 -1.35 4.53 -1.32
C ALA A 41 -0.43 4.63 -2.54
N LEU A 42 -0.76 5.56 -3.44
CA LEU A 42 0.03 5.88 -4.64
C LEU A 42 0.27 7.38 -4.75
N ASN A 43 1.52 7.79 -4.90
CA ASN A 43 1.87 9.16 -5.27
C ASN A 43 2.54 9.15 -6.65
N TYR A 44 1.80 9.53 -7.69
CA TYR A 44 2.31 9.57 -9.07
C TYR A 44 3.34 10.67 -9.31
N ARG A 45 3.30 11.76 -8.53
CA ARG A 45 4.25 12.87 -8.65
C ARG A 45 5.63 12.46 -8.13
N GLU A 46 5.67 11.83 -6.97
CA GLU A 46 6.91 11.36 -6.32
C GLU A 46 7.29 9.93 -6.71
N ARG A 47 6.43 9.23 -7.45
CA ARG A 47 6.61 7.84 -7.90
C ARG A 47 6.79 6.88 -6.73
N ILE A 48 5.97 7.09 -5.69
CA ILE A 48 5.96 6.25 -4.48
C ILE A 48 4.73 5.36 -4.50
N VAL A 49 4.93 4.08 -4.20
CA VAL A 49 3.86 3.11 -3.93
C VAL A 49 4.01 2.56 -2.53
N ARG A 50 2.94 2.57 -1.74
CA ARG A 50 2.96 2.12 -0.35
C ARG A 50 1.99 0.96 -0.12
N GLU A 51 2.37 0.09 0.80
CA GLU A 51 1.56 -1.01 1.31
C GLU A 51 1.68 -1.05 2.84
N LEU A 52 0.55 -1.17 3.53
CA LEU A 52 0.44 -1.29 4.98
C LEU A 52 0.22 -2.75 5.38
N LYS A 53 1.01 -3.26 6.33
CA LYS A 53 0.89 -4.62 6.87
C LYS A 53 1.08 -4.68 8.38
N PRO A 54 0.53 -5.70 9.06
CA PRO A 54 0.87 -5.92 10.47
C PRO A 54 2.35 -6.26 10.58
N ASP A 55 3.00 -5.81 11.66
CA ASP A 55 4.39 -6.10 11.95
C ASP A 55 4.58 -7.55 12.44
N THR A 56 4.40 -8.47 11.51
CA THR A 56 4.58 -9.90 11.68
C THR A 56 5.45 -10.44 10.56
N PRO A 57 6.16 -11.56 10.74
CA PRO A 57 6.97 -12.16 9.67
C PRO A 57 6.16 -12.42 8.38
N SER A 58 4.92 -12.90 8.53
CA SER A 58 4.00 -13.14 7.41
C SER A 58 3.56 -11.83 6.75
N GLY A 59 3.16 -10.83 7.54
CA GLY A 59 2.77 -9.50 7.03
C GLY A 59 3.88 -8.83 6.23
N ARG A 60 5.11 -8.83 6.76
CA ARG A 60 6.30 -8.30 6.06
C ARG A 60 6.57 -9.02 4.74
N SER A 61 6.49 -10.35 4.74
CA SER A 61 6.72 -11.17 3.54
C SER A 61 5.67 -10.89 2.46
N GLN A 62 4.39 -10.87 2.84
CA GLN A 62 3.28 -10.58 1.92
C GLN A 62 3.35 -9.15 1.36
N GLY A 63 3.65 -8.16 2.21
CA GLY A 63 3.82 -6.77 1.79
C GLY A 63 4.90 -6.61 0.72
N LYS A 64 6.08 -7.22 0.94
CA LYS A 64 7.17 -7.21 -0.06
C LYS A 64 6.75 -7.83 -1.40
N ARG A 65 6.03 -8.95 -1.37
CA ARG A 65 5.52 -9.60 -2.59
C ARG A 65 4.56 -8.70 -3.35
N GLN A 66 3.61 -8.06 -2.66
CA GLN A 66 2.65 -7.16 -3.30
C GLN A 66 3.34 -5.92 -3.87
N LEU A 67 4.25 -5.30 -3.12
CA LEU A 67 5.02 -4.15 -3.60
C LEU A 67 5.82 -4.47 -4.87
N ALA A 68 6.44 -5.66 -4.95
CA ALA A 68 7.14 -6.08 -6.15
C ALA A 68 6.20 -6.18 -7.37
N MET A 69 4.98 -6.71 -7.18
CA MET A 69 3.96 -6.75 -8.23
C MET A 69 3.51 -5.34 -8.65
N TYR A 70 3.31 -4.44 -7.69
CA TYR A 70 2.89 -3.07 -7.97
C TYR A 70 3.95 -2.28 -8.72
N VAL A 71 5.22 -2.37 -8.29
CA VAL A 71 6.35 -1.72 -8.99
C VAL A 71 6.47 -2.23 -10.42
N ALA A 72 6.36 -3.55 -10.64
CA ALA A 72 6.39 -4.12 -11.99
C ALA A 72 5.24 -3.58 -12.87
N GLU A 73 4.03 -3.51 -12.33
CA GLU A 73 2.86 -3.00 -13.06
C GLU A 73 2.94 -1.50 -13.33
N LEU A 74 3.38 -0.71 -12.35
CA LEU A 74 3.58 0.73 -12.49
C LEU A 74 4.66 1.03 -13.53
N ARG A 75 5.78 0.29 -13.51
CA ARG A 75 6.81 0.40 -14.54
C ARG A 75 6.28 0.04 -15.92
N ARG A 76 5.51 -1.05 -16.04
CA ARG A 76 4.89 -1.48 -17.30
C ARG A 76 3.94 -0.43 -17.87
N THR A 77 3.15 0.22 -17.02
CA THR A 77 2.10 1.17 -17.42
C THR A 77 2.59 2.60 -17.62
N THR A 78 3.61 3.02 -16.89
CA THR A 78 4.14 4.40 -16.92
C THR A 78 5.48 4.54 -17.63
N GLY A 79 6.24 3.46 -17.78
CA GLY A 79 7.61 3.48 -18.27
C GLY A 79 8.65 4.01 -17.26
N GLU A 80 8.23 4.29 -16.03
CA GLU A 80 9.05 4.94 -15.00
C GLU A 80 9.49 3.95 -13.91
N GLU A 81 10.55 4.30 -13.18
CA GLU A 81 10.93 3.60 -11.94
C GLU A 81 10.13 4.13 -10.75
N TRP A 82 9.77 3.21 -9.85
CA TRP A 82 8.91 3.49 -8.70
C TRP A 82 9.55 3.01 -7.41
N THR A 83 9.38 3.80 -6.34
CA THR A 83 9.92 3.49 -5.02
C THR A 83 8.86 2.78 -4.17
N PRO A 84 9.04 1.50 -3.83
CA PRO A 84 8.15 0.80 -2.93
C PRO A 84 8.45 1.17 -1.47
N GLN A 85 7.40 1.35 -0.67
CA GLN A 85 7.52 1.54 0.78
C GLN A 85 6.56 0.60 1.51
N LEU A 86 7.14 -0.20 2.41
CA LEU A 86 6.37 -1.08 3.28
C LEU A 86 6.20 -0.39 4.62
N ASP A 87 4.97 -0.01 4.93
CA ASP A 87 4.59 0.55 6.21
C ASP A 87 4.07 -0.56 7.12
N LEU A 88 4.38 -0.48 8.41
CA LEU A 88 4.05 -1.51 9.40
C LEU A 88 3.24 -0.94 10.55
N TYR A 89 2.24 -1.68 11.00
CA TYR A 89 1.47 -1.36 12.22
C TYR A 89 1.60 -2.48 13.26
N ALA A 90 1.56 -2.10 14.53
CA ALA A 90 1.45 -3.08 15.61
C ALA A 90 0.03 -3.67 15.61
N PRO A 91 -0.12 -5.01 15.55
CA PRO A 91 -1.42 -5.68 15.54
C PRO A 91 -2.23 -5.45 16.82
#